data_AF-A0AAE1AW19-F1
#
_entry.id   AF-A0AAE1AW19-F1
#
_cell.length_a   1.000
_cell.length_b   1.000
_cell.length_c   1.000
_cell.angle_alpha   90.00
_cell.angle_beta   90.00
_cell.angle_gamma   90.00
#
_symmetry.space_group_name_H-M   'P 1'
#
loop_
_entity.id
_entity.type
_entity.pdbx_description
1 polymer ?
#
loop_
_entity_poly.entity_id
_entity_poly.type
_entity_poly.pdbx_seq_one_letter_code
_entity_poly.pdbx_strand_id
1 'polypeptide(L)'
;MYIDHKVIVFDLPFCKPKPVKRTITCRNKNIDNQKLGTAIQGVAEEMKKDYNKNRVDIYNRKLKELLDIYAPLKTRIVTDRPSAPWMTSHIKNLKTERRRAERKWHSTSLCVHRDIYRDLNRKLKNAIETAKKYYYCHKIEECLTSKALYNVANTLSGKGGNSQGSIPKTIPADKLAERFGNFFIEKIAKIRKPMDAASSSLPSFDCFDGDCMMMFEPVTKEDVMKIIKASPPKSCCLDPIPTPLKLYYLSKEI
;
A
#
# COMPACT_ATOMS: atom_id res chain seq x y z
N MET A 1 -58.98 12.19 12.04
CA MET A 1 -58.85 11.38 10.81
C MET A 1 -57.44 10.82 10.79
N TYR A 2 -57.26 9.57 11.21
CA TYR A 2 -55.95 8.90 11.33
C TYR A 2 -55.50 8.45 9.94
N ILE A 3 -54.34 8.92 9.47
CA ILE A 3 -53.73 8.39 8.24
C ILE A 3 -52.94 7.14 8.63
N ASP A 4 -53.49 6.00 8.23
CA ASP A 4 -52.95 4.65 8.36
C ASP A 4 -51.79 4.47 7.35
N HIS A 5 -50.57 4.77 7.76
CA HIS A 5 -49.37 4.38 7.01
C HIS A 5 -49.02 2.93 7.31
N LYS A 6 -49.72 1.98 6.66
CA LYS A 6 -49.29 0.56 6.69
C LYS A 6 -47.94 0.43 5.99
N VAL A 7 -46.92 0.07 6.76
CA VAL A 7 -45.60 -0.25 6.23
C VAL A 7 -45.72 -1.51 5.39
N ILE A 8 -45.54 -1.38 4.08
CA ILE A 8 -45.44 -2.53 3.19
C ILE A 8 -44.05 -3.12 3.39
N VAL A 9 -43.99 -4.26 4.07
CA VAL A 9 -42.77 -5.08 4.21
C VAL A 9 -42.83 -6.18 3.18
N PHE A 10 -41.80 -6.27 2.33
CA PHE A 10 -41.62 -7.37 1.41
C PHE A 10 -40.19 -7.87 1.53
N ASP A 11 -40.04 -9.20 1.57
CA ASP A 11 -38.74 -9.84 1.64
C ASP A 11 -38.11 -9.84 0.26
N LEU A 12 -37.12 -8.96 0.08
CA LEU A 12 -36.28 -9.00 -1.09
C LEU A 12 -35.30 -10.19 -0.95
N PRO A 13 -35.15 -11.05 -1.97
CA PRO A 13 -34.20 -12.17 -1.96
C PRO A 13 -32.72 -11.72 -2.09
N PHE A 14 -32.41 -10.48 -1.70
CA PHE A 14 -31.07 -9.93 -1.74
C PHE A 14 -30.37 -10.14 -0.40
N CYS A 15 -29.60 -11.23 -0.32
CA CYS A 15 -28.64 -11.38 0.75
C CYS A 15 -27.48 -10.41 0.53
N LYS A 16 -27.12 -9.63 1.57
CA LYS A 16 -25.92 -8.80 1.53
C LYS A 16 -24.72 -9.70 1.21
N PRO A 17 -23.94 -9.42 0.13
CA PRO A 17 -22.82 -10.26 -0.23
C PRO A 17 -21.84 -10.35 0.92
N LYS A 18 -21.33 -11.56 1.17
CA LYS A 18 -20.34 -11.78 2.23
C LYS A 18 -19.10 -10.94 1.93
N PRO A 19 -18.49 -10.28 2.92
CA PRO A 19 -17.27 -9.52 2.72
C PRO A 19 -16.18 -10.41 2.10
N VAL A 20 -15.55 -9.92 1.03
CA VAL A 20 -14.42 -10.62 0.39
C VAL A 20 -13.29 -10.75 1.41
N LYS A 21 -12.65 -11.91 1.45
CA LYS A 21 -11.51 -12.18 2.32
C LYS A 21 -10.28 -12.42 1.44
N ARG A 22 -9.13 -11.91 1.87
CA ARG A 22 -7.85 -12.16 1.21
C ARG A 22 -6.82 -12.64 2.23
N THR A 23 -5.95 -13.53 1.79
CA THR A 23 -4.80 -13.99 2.58
C THR A 23 -3.69 -12.97 2.45
N ILE A 24 -3.16 -12.51 3.58
CA ILE A 24 -1.98 -11.65 3.62
C ILE A 24 -0.90 -12.29 4.49
N THR A 25 0.34 -12.03 4.10
CA THR A 25 1.53 -12.50 4.81
C THR A 25 2.31 -11.27 5.27
N CYS A 26 2.49 -11.11 6.58
CA CYS A 26 3.12 -9.93 7.16
C CYS A 26 3.89 -10.23 8.44
N ARG A 27 4.91 -9.42 8.74
CA ARG A 27 5.64 -9.44 10.02
C ARG A 27 5.02 -8.42 10.99
N ASN A 28 5.06 -8.73 12.28
CA ASN A 28 4.73 -7.74 13.31
C ASN A 28 5.92 -6.76 13.44
N LYS A 29 5.69 -5.46 13.26
CA LYS A 29 6.73 -4.43 13.38
C LYS A 29 6.99 -3.99 14.82
N ASN A 30 6.24 -4.50 15.81
CA ASN A 30 6.51 -4.25 17.23
C ASN A 30 7.63 -5.17 17.72
N ILE A 31 8.86 -4.84 17.33
CA ILE A 31 10.07 -5.62 17.61
C ILE A 31 10.84 -4.94 18.73
N ASP A 32 11.46 -5.73 19.61
CA ASP A 32 12.44 -5.23 20.56
C ASP A 32 13.72 -4.81 19.81
N ASN A 33 13.81 -3.50 19.53
CA ASN A 33 14.90 -2.92 18.77
C ASN A 33 16.25 -3.03 19.51
N GLN A 34 16.28 -3.17 20.84
CA GLN A 34 17.55 -3.34 21.55
C GLN A 34 18.10 -4.74 21.32
N LYS A 35 17.28 -5.78 21.55
CA LYS A 35 17.70 -7.18 21.36
C LYS A 35 18.09 -7.47 19.92
N LEU A 36 17.30 -6.98 18.96
CA LEU A 36 17.63 -7.13 17.54
C LEU A 36 18.94 -6.41 17.19
N GLY A 37 19.20 -5.25 17.79
CA GLY A 37 20.43 -4.48 17.55
C GLY A 37 21.67 -5.21 18.00
N THR A 38 21.65 -5.73 19.24
CA THR A 38 22.75 -6.54 19.78
C THR A 38 23.02 -7.78 18.92
N ALA A 39 21.97 -8.45 18.45
CA ALA A 39 22.12 -9.61 17.58
C ALA A 39 22.73 -9.24 16.21
N ILE A 40 22.32 -8.12 15.61
CA ILE A 40 22.90 -7.61 14.36
C ILE A 40 24.38 -7.24 14.56
N GLN A 41 24.73 -6.61 15.68
CA GLN A 41 26.12 -6.27 16.00
C GLN A 41 26.98 -7.54 16.13
N GLY A 42 26.46 -8.60 16.76
CA GLY A 42 27.13 -9.90 16.81
C GLY A 42 27.43 -10.47 15.42
N VAL A 43 26.44 -10.43 14.52
CA VAL A 43 26.63 -10.85 13.12
C VAL A 43 27.68 -9.97 12.41
N ALA A 44 27.70 -8.66 12.66
CA ALA A 44 28.69 -7.77 12.06
C ALA A 44 30.12 -8.08 12.54
N GLU A 45 30.32 -8.40 13.82
CA GLU A 45 31.63 -8.81 14.36
C GLU A 45 32.09 -10.17 13.83
N GLU A 46 31.18 -11.14 13.69
CA GLU A 46 31.48 -12.42 13.02
C GLU A 46 31.95 -12.18 11.57
N MET A 47 31.27 -11.28 10.85
CA MET A 47 31.57 -10.95 9.45
C MET A 47 32.89 -10.23 9.25
N LYS A 48 33.42 -9.53 10.27
CA LYS A 48 34.76 -8.91 10.20
C LYS A 48 35.88 -9.94 10.15
N LYS A 49 35.65 -11.15 10.67
CA LYS A 49 36.63 -12.23 10.73
C LYS A 49 36.58 -13.15 9.51
N ASP A 50 35.53 -13.05 8.69
CA ASP A 50 35.29 -13.92 7.54
C ASP A 50 35.74 -13.26 6.23
N TYR A 51 36.70 -13.89 5.54
CA TYR A 51 37.27 -13.44 4.26
C TYR A 51 36.66 -14.17 3.04
N ASN A 52 35.55 -14.88 3.23
CA ASN A 52 34.93 -15.66 2.16
C ASN A 52 34.40 -14.75 1.01
N LYS A 53 34.37 -15.26 -0.22
CA LYS A 53 33.88 -14.51 -1.39
C LYS A 53 32.37 -14.22 -1.32
N ASN A 54 31.62 -14.92 -0.46
CA ASN A 54 30.17 -14.84 -0.38
C ASN A 54 29.60 -14.07 0.84
N ARG A 55 30.28 -12.99 1.28
CA ARG A 55 29.86 -12.21 2.46
C ARG A 55 28.46 -11.62 2.35
N VAL A 56 28.03 -11.25 1.15
CA VAL A 56 26.71 -10.64 0.92
C VAL A 56 25.58 -11.64 1.16
N ASP A 57 25.69 -12.88 0.66
CA ASP A 57 24.64 -13.88 0.88
C ASP A 57 24.57 -14.31 2.34
N ILE A 58 25.73 -14.49 2.99
CA ILE A 58 25.78 -14.84 4.41
C ILE A 58 25.15 -13.71 5.24
N TYR A 59 25.46 -12.44 4.94
CA TYR A 59 24.87 -11.29 5.59
C TYR A 59 23.35 -11.26 5.43
N ASN A 60 22.86 -11.39 4.19
CA ASN A 60 21.43 -11.38 3.91
C ASN A 60 20.68 -12.53 4.59
N ARG A 61 21.27 -13.73 4.58
CA ARG A 61 20.71 -14.91 5.22
C ARG A 61 20.65 -14.76 6.73
N LYS A 62 21.75 -14.38 7.39
CA LYS A 62 21.83 -14.19 8.84
C LYS A 62 20.85 -13.13 9.32
N LEU A 63 20.76 -12.00 8.61
CA LEU A 63 19.80 -10.95 8.94
C LEU A 63 18.34 -11.42 8.78
N LYS A 64 18.05 -12.22 7.76
CA LYS A 64 16.72 -12.80 7.57
C LYS A 64 16.37 -13.79 8.68
N GLU A 65 17.32 -14.64 9.07
CA GLU A 65 17.18 -15.57 10.21
C GLU A 65 16.90 -14.81 11.52
N LEU A 66 17.67 -13.76 11.81
CA LEU A 66 17.41 -12.89 12.97
C LEU A 66 16.02 -12.26 12.89
N LEU A 67 15.63 -11.75 11.72
CA LEU A 67 14.31 -11.16 11.54
C LEU A 67 13.19 -12.19 11.70
N ASP A 68 13.41 -13.46 11.34
CA ASP A 68 12.47 -14.55 11.57
C ASP A 68 12.35 -14.92 13.06
N ILE A 69 13.42 -14.81 13.84
CA ILE A 69 13.41 -15.02 15.30
C ILE A 69 12.61 -13.91 16.00
N TYR A 70 12.95 -12.64 15.72
CA TYR A 70 12.38 -11.50 16.43
C TYR A 70 11.03 -11.03 15.87
N ALA A 71 10.74 -11.33 14.60
CA ALA A 71 9.54 -10.87 13.91
C ALA A 71 9.06 -11.87 12.85
N PRO A 72 8.65 -13.09 13.24
CA PRO A 72 8.31 -14.16 12.31
C PRO A 72 7.21 -13.75 11.33
N LEU A 73 7.32 -14.28 10.11
CA LEU A 73 6.33 -14.05 9.07
C LEU A 73 5.04 -14.80 9.42
N LYS A 74 3.93 -14.06 9.55
CA LYS A 74 2.62 -14.65 9.88
C LYS A 74 1.63 -14.46 8.74
N THR A 75 0.97 -15.55 8.38
CA THR A 75 -0.13 -15.53 7.40
C THR A 75 -1.45 -15.38 8.14
N ARG A 76 -2.29 -14.46 7.68
CA ARG A 76 -3.63 -14.25 8.25
C ARG A 76 -4.64 -13.90 7.16
N ILE A 77 -5.88 -14.26 7.42
CA ILE A 77 -7.01 -13.90 6.56
C ILE A 77 -7.53 -12.54 7.03
N VAL A 78 -7.57 -11.57 6.12
CA VAL A 78 -8.16 -10.25 6.37
C VAL A 78 -9.37 -10.03 5.50
N THR A 79 -10.39 -9.38 6.05
CA THR A 79 -11.51 -8.87 5.26
C THR A 79 -11.02 -7.75 4.38
N ASP A 80 -11.23 -7.89 3.07
CA ASP A 80 -11.00 -6.80 2.14
C ASP A 80 -12.07 -5.74 2.35
N ARG A 81 -11.61 -4.53 2.68
CA ARG A 81 -12.49 -3.40 2.98
C ARG A 81 -12.07 -2.26 2.07
N PRO A 82 -12.98 -1.66 1.30
CA PRO A 82 -12.65 -0.50 0.51
C PRO A 82 -12.07 0.57 1.43
N SER A 83 -11.02 1.23 0.94
CA SER A 83 -10.45 2.37 1.65
C SER A 83 -11.53 3.40 1.90
N ALA A 84 -11.59 3.91 3.13
CA ALA A 84 -12.52 4.98 3.52
C ALA A 84 -11.68 6.19 3.97
N PRO A 85 -11.28 7.07 3.04
CA PRO A 85 -10.42 8.21 3.35
C PRO A 85 -10.98 9.14 4.42
N TRP A 86 -12.31 9.27 4.48
CA TRP A 86 -13.03 10.05 5.49
C TRP A 86 -13.07 9.40 6.90
N MET A 87 -12.47 8.23 7.11
CA MET A 87 -12.50 7.51 8.39
C MET A 87 -11.38 7.97 9.35
N THR A 88 -11.55 9.17 9.90
CA THR A 88 -10.60 9.81 10.82
C THR A 88 -10.51 9.13 12.20
N SER A 89 -9.45 9.43 12.95
CA SER A 89 -9.28 8.97 14.35
C SER A 89 -10.47 9.41 15.23
N HIS A 90 -10.96 10.64 15.04
CA HIS A 90 -12.14 11.16 15.72
C HIS A 90 -13.39 10.28 15.48
N ILE A 91 -13.68 9.93 14.23
CA ILE A 91 -14.83 9.06 13.90
C ILE A 91 -14.63 7.65 14.48
N LYS A 92 -13.41 7.11 14.47
CA LYS A 92 -13.11 5.81 15.09
C LYS A 92 -13.38 5.84 16.60
N ASN A 93 -13.00 6.92 17.28
CA ASN A 93 -13.27 7.11 18.71
C ASN A 93 -14.78 7.20 18.97
N LEU A 94 -15.53 7.98 18.19
CA LEU A 94 -16.99 8.05 18.30
C LEU A 94 -17.66 6.69 18.08
N LYS A 95 -17.17 5.85 17.16
CA LYS A 95 -17.67 4.48 16.99
C LYS A 95 -17.42 3.61 18.22
N THR A 96 -16.25 3.75 18.84
CA THR A 96 -15.91 3.03 20.08
C THR A 96 -16.82 3.45 21.22
N GLU A 97 -16.99 4.76 21.44
CA GLU A 97 -17.87 5.30 22.47
C GLU A 97 -19.33 4.90 22.27
N ARG A 98 -19.85 5.02 21.04
CA ARG A 98 -21.20 4.56 20.70
C ARG A 98 -21.39 3.08 21.02
N ARG A 99 -20.41 2.22 20.71
CA ARG A 99 -20.45 0.78 21.06
C ARG A 99 -20.35 0.51 22.55
N ARG A 100 -19.65 1.35 23.32
CA ARG A 100 -19.62 1.26 24.79
C ARG A 100 -20.99 1.60 25.37
N ALA A 101 -21.60 2.70 24.93
CA ALA A 101 -22.93 3.10 25.35
C ALA A 101 -24.02 2.09 24.94
N GLU A 102 -23.93 1.54 23.73
CA GLU A 102 -24.82 0.47 23.24
C GLU A 102 -24.78 -0.75 24.16
N ARG A 103 -23.58 -1.26 24.46
CA ARG A 103 -23.43 -2.40 25.39
C ARG A 103 -23.96 -2.08 26.79
N LYS A 104 -23.71 -0.88 27.30
CA LYS A 104 -24.21 -0.45 28.61
C LYS A 104 -25.74 -0.36 28.63
N TRP A 105 -26.35 0.14 27.57
CA TRP A 105 -27.80 0.17 27.44
C TRP A 105 -28.39 -1.25 27.39
N HIS A 106 -27.82 -2.15 26.59
CA HIS A 106 -28.26 -3.54 26.54
C HIS A 106 -28.12 -4.27 27.88
N SER A 107 -27.09 -3.97 28.67
CA SER A 107 -26.89 -4.64 29.97
C SER A 107 -27.78 -4.08 31.09
N THR A 108 -28.13 -2.79 31.04
CA THR A 108 -28.86 -2.11 32.12
C THR A 108 -30.34 -1.90 31.82
N SER A 109 -30.73 -1.90 30.54
CA SER A 109 -32.07 -1.56 30.06
C SER A 109 -32.62 -0.20 30.52
N LEU A 110 -31.77 0.70 31.04
CA LEU A 110 -32.19 2.02 31.53
C LEU A 110 -32.38 3.02 30.38
N CYS A 111 -33.40 3.88 30.51
CA CYS A 111 -33.71 4.94 29.54
C CYS A 111 -32.55 5.93 29.36
N VAL A 112 -31.86 6.32 30.46
CA VAL A 112 -30.71 7.23 30.42
C VAL A 112 -29.60 6.69 29.52
N HIS A 113 -29.31 5.38 29.60
CA HIS A 113 -28.29 4.76 28.76
C HIS A 113 -28.69 4.66 27.29
N ARG A 114 -30.00 4.45 27.03
CA ARG A 114 -30.54 4.54 25.66
C ARG A 114 -30.37 5.94 25.09
N ASP A 115 -30.62 6.97 25.88
CA ASP A 115 -30.55 8.36 25.41
C ASP A 115 -29.09 8.79 25.15
N ILE A 116 -28.15 8.37 26.02
CA ILE A 116 -26.69 8.51 25.76
C ILE A 116 -26.29 7.82 24.44
N TYR A 117 -26.77 6.59 24.20
CA TYR A 117 -26.52 5.89 22.95
C TYR A 117 -27.07 6.65 21.74
N ARG A 118 -28.31 7.14 21.82
CA ARG A 118 -28.95 7.92 20.75
C ARG A 118 -28.17 9.19 20.43
N ASP A 119 -27.71 9.89 21.45
CA ASP A 119 -26.89 11.10 21.28
C ASP A 119 -25.55 10.79 20.61
N LEU A 120 -24.86 9.75 21.05
CA LEU A 120 -23.61 9.29 20.43
C LEU A 120 -23.83 8.82 18.99
N ASN A 121 -24.96 8.18 18.71
CA ASN A 121 -25.31 7.75 17.36
C ASN A 121 -25.56 8.96 16.43
N ARG A 122 -26.25 9.99 16.92
CA ARG A 122 -26.46 11.25 16.19
C ARG A 122 -25.13 11.97 15.94
N LYS A 123 -24.28 12.10 16.97
CA LYS A 123 -22.93 12.68 16.85
C LYS A 123 -22.09 11.93 15.80
N LEU A 124 -22.10 10.60 15.83
CA LEU A 124 -21.38 9.77 14.87
C LEU A 124 -21.90 9.96 13.45
N LYS A 125 -23.23 9.97 13.24
CA LYS A 125 -23.84 10.17 11.92
C LYS A 125 -23.40 11.51 11.33
N ASN A 126 -23.53 12.59 12.11
CA ASN A 126 -23.13 13.93 11.70
C ASN A 126 -21.63 14.00 11.37
N ALA A 127 -20.77 13.43 12.22
CA ALA A 127 -19.32 13.42 11.97
C ALA A 127 -18.95 12.69 10.68
N ILE A 128 -19.58 11.54 10.39
CA ILE A 128 -19.36 10.80 9.14
C ILE A 128 -19.84 11.60 7.93
N GLU A 129 -21.00 12.24 8.03
CA GLU A 129 -21.59 13.04 6.96
C GLU A 129 -20.71 14.24 6.63
N THR A 130 -20.30 15.01 7.64
CA THR A 130 -19.37 16.13 7.49
C THR A 130 -18.05 15.70 6.89
N ALA A 131 -17.46 14.61 7.37
CA ALA A 131 -16.18 14.13 6.84
C ALA A 131 -16.28 13.66 5.39
N LYS A 132 -17.38 13.01 5.00
CA LYS A 132 -17.64 12.63 3.61
C LYS A 132 -17.81 13.86 2.72
N LYS A 133 -18.62 14.83 3.16
CA LYS A 133 -18.84 16.08 2.43
C LYS A 133 -17.52 16.80 2.20
N TYR A 134 -16.74 17.01 3.26
CA TYR A 134 -15.43 17.63 3.17
C TYR A 134 -14.50 16.90 2.19
N TYR A 135 -14.39 15.57 2.31
CA TYR A 135 -13.53 14.78 1.43
C TYR A 135 -13.90 14.96 -0.06
N TYR A 136 -15.19 14.87 -0.40
CA TYR A 136 -15.60 14.98 -1.80
C TYR A 136 -15.57 16.42 -2.33
N CYS A 137 -15.93 17.42 -1.52
CA CYS A 137 -15.78 18.83 -1.89
C CYS A 137 -14.31 19.14 -2.21
N HIS A 138 -13.41 18.79 -1.30
CA HIS A 138 -11.98 19.00 -1.49
C HIS A 138 -11.44 18.24 -2.71
N LYS A 139 -11.84 16.97 -2.88
CA LYS A 139 -11.43 16.18 -4.05
C LYS A 139 -11.91 16.77 -5.38
N ILE A 140 -13.06 17.43 -5.39
CA ILE A 140 -13.59 18.13 -6.57
C ILE A 140 -12.78 19.41 -6.83
N GLU A 141 -12.45 20.16 -5.77
CA GLU A 141 -11.61 21.37 -5.86
C GLU A 141 -10.20 21.07 -6.38
N GLU A 142 -9.60 19.93 -5.99
CA GLU A 142 -8.28 19.49 -6.47
C GLU A 142 -8.28 19.00 -7.94
N CYS A 143 -9.45 18.82 -8.56
CA CYS A 143 -9.51 18.33 -9.94
C CYS A 143 -9.17 19.43 -10.95
N LEU A 144 -7.94 19.41 -11.47
CA LEU A 144 -7.47 20.35 -12.51
C LEU A 144 -8.04 20.08 -13.91
N THR A 145 -8.65 18.91 -14.15
CA THR A 145 -9.13 18.51 -15.48
C THR A 145 -10.57 17.99 -15.45
N SER A 146 -11.30 18.23 -16.55
CA SER A 146 -12.66 17.70 -16.75
C SER A 146 -12.74 16.17 -16.65
N LYS A 147 -11.69 15.47 -17.10
CA LYS A 147 -11.56 14.01 -16.98
C LYS A 147 -11.46 13.56 -15.52
N ALA A 148 -10.67 14.25 -14.69
CA ALA A 148 -10.57 13.95 -13.27
C ALA A 148 -11.91 14.17 -12.55
N LEU A 149 -12.58 15.28 -12.84
CA LEU A 149 -13.91 15.58 -12.30
C LEU A 149 -14.95 14.51 -12.71
N TYR A 150 -14.95 14.11 -13.98
CA TYR A 150 -15.84 13.06 -14.48
C TYR A 150 -15.62 11.71 -13.76
N ASN A 151 -14.36 11.37 -13.46
CA ASN A 151 -14.04 10.16 -12.68
C ASN A 151 -14.58 10.23 -11.25
N VAL A 152 -14.53 11.40 -10.61
CA VAL A 152 -15.13 11.61 -9.28
C VAL A 152 -16.65 11.46 -9.35
N ALA A 153 -17.30 12.06 -10.34
CA ALA A 153 -18.75 11.94 -10.56
C ALA A 153 -19.19 10.49 -10.83
N ASN A 154 -18.42 9.75 -11.63
CA ASN A 154 -18.66 8.32 -11.86
C ASN A 154 -18.54 7.50 -10.58
N THR A 155 -17.56 7.81 -9.72
CA THR A 155 -17.39 7.16 -8.42
C THR A 155 -18.60 7.40 -7.52
N LEU A 156 -19.08 8.64 -7.44
CA LEU A 156 -20.27 9.01 -6.67
C LEU A 156 -21.55 8.37 -7.22
N SER A 157 -21.65 8.20 -8.54
CA SER A 157 -22.78 7.56 -9.22
C SER A 157 -22.75 6.02 -9.14
N GLY A 158 -21.78 5.43 -8.42
CA GLY A 158 -21.61 3.97 -8.34
C GLY A 158 -21.06 3.31 -9.61
N LYS A 159 -20.69 4.11 -10.63
CA LYS A 159 -20.09 3.65 -11.90
C LYS A 159 -18.56 3.49 -11.81
N GLY A 160 -17.93 4.04 -10.77
CA GLY A 160 -16.48 3.98 -10.57
C GLY A 160 -15.94 2.62 -10.11
N GLY A 161 -16.83 1.65 -9.83
CA GLY A 161 -16.45 0.28 -9.55
C GLY A 161 -16.38 -0.54 -10.84
N ASN A 162 -15.17 -0.94 -11.23
CA ASN A 162 -14.90 -2.00 -12.21
C ASN A 162 -15.10 -1.66 -13.70
N SER A 163 -14.44 -0.60 -14.17
CA SER A 163 -13.75 -0.70 -15.46
C SER A 163 -12.30 -1.12 -15.24
N GLN A 164 -12.05 -2.08 -14.35
CA GLN A 164 -10.88 -2.94 -14.52
C GLN A 164 -11.12 -3.58 -15.87
N GLY A 165 -10.25 -3.36 -16.85
CA GLY A 165 -10.39 -3.91 -18.19
C GLY A 165 -10.55 -5.42 -18.09
N SER A 166 -11.79 -5.88 -17.96
CA SER A 166 -12.09 -7.28 -17.91
C SER A 166 -11.83 -7.76 -19.33
N ILE A 167 -10.91 -8.71 -19.43
CA ILE A 167 -10.68 -9.48 -20.64
C ILE A 167 -12.06 -9.80 -21.24
N PRO A 168 -12.30 -9.47 -22.53
CA PRO A 168 -13.60 -9.71 -23.15
C PRO A 168 -13.98 -11.18 -22.99
N LYS A 169 -14.94 -11.47 -22.12
CA LYS A 169 -15.40 -12.85 -21.86
C LYS A 169 -16.13 -13.46 -23.06
N THR A 170 -16.46 -12.62 -24.04
CA THR A 170 -17.13 -12.98 -25.29
C THR A 170 -16.18 -13.52 -26.35
N ILE A 171 -14.86 -13.39 -26.17
CA ILE A 171 -13.87 -13.87 -27.13
C ILE A 171 -13.23 -15.15 -26.58
N PRO A 172 -13.23 -16.26 -27.34
CA PRO A 172 -12.48 -17.47 -27.00
C PRO A 172 -11.00 -17.17 -26.70
N ALA A 173 -10.43 -17.87 -25.72
CA ALA A 173 -9.10 -17.56 -25.19
C ALA A 173 -7.97 -17.70 -26.23
N ASP A 174 -8.09 -18.68 -27.12
CA ASP A 174 -7.22 -18.93 -28.27
C ASP A 174 -7.19 -17.73 -29.24
N LYS A 175 -8.37 -17.27 -29.68
CA LYS A 175 -8.48 -16.11 -30.58
C LYS A 175 -8.01 -14.82 -29.93
N LEU A 176 -8.19 -14.71 -28.62
CA LEU A 176 -7.72 -13.56 -27.88
C LEU A 176 -6.19 -13.54 -27.75
N ALA A 177 -5.57 -14.69 -27.46
CA ALA A 177 -4.12 -14.83 -27.43
C ALA A 177 -3.49 -14.49 -28.79
N GLU A 178 -4.10 -14.95 -29.88
CA GLU A 178 -3.68 -14.63 -31.24
C GLU A 178 -3.77 -13.12 -31.52
N ARG A 179 -4.88 -12.47 -31.15
CA ARG A 179 -5.04 -11.01 -31.28
C ARG A 179 -4.00 -10.24 -30.47
N PHE A 180 -3.69 -10.69 -29.25
CA PHE A 180 -2.62 -10.09 -28.46
C PHE A 180 -1.26 -10.27 -29.13
N GLY A 181 -0.94 -11.47 -29.62
CA GLY A 181 0.30 -11.75 -30.35
C GLY A 181 0.47 -10.84 -31.57
N ASN A 182 -0.55 -10.79 -32.43
CA ASN A 182 -0.55 -9.97 -33.63
C ASN A 182 -0.41 -8.47 -33.30
N PHE A 183 -1.08 -8.00 -32.25
CA PHE A 183 -0.93 -6.62 -31.79
C PHE A 183 0.52 -6.27 -31.42
N PHE A 184 1.23 -7.15 -30.70
CA PHE A 184 2.62 -6.89 -30.34
C PHE A 184 3.56 -7.00 -31.55
N ILE A 185 3.33 -7.96 -32.45
CA ILE A 185 4.08 -8.07 -33.71
C ILE A 185 3.94 -6.78 -34.53
N GLU A 186 2.71 -6.32 -34.75
CA GLU A 186 2.43 -5.08 -35.48
C GLU A 186 3.03 -3.86 -34.78
N LYS A 187 2.93 -3.79 -33.45
CA LYS A 187 3.48 -2.68 -32.68
C LYS A 187 5.00 -2.62 -32.80
N ILE A 188 5.67 -3.77 -32.69
CA ILE A 188 7.13 -3.87 -32.87
C ILE A 188 7.50 -3.45 -34.29
N ALA A 189 6.78 -3.94 -35.30
CA ALA A 189 7.01 -3.56 -36.70
C ALA A 189 6.83 -2.06 -36.93
N LYS A 190 5.79 -1.44 -36.33
CA LYS A 190 5.55 0.01 -36.39
C LYS A 190 6.64 0.83 -35.71
N ILE A 191 7.19 0.35 -34.59
CA ILE A 191 8.30 1.02 -33.89
C ILE A 191 9.61 0.88 -34.68
N ARG A 192 9.87 -0.30 -35.25
CA ARG A 192 11.08 -0.57 -36.03
C ARG A 192 11.10 0.14 -37.37
N LYS A 193 9.96 0.23 -38.07
CA LYS A 193 9.86 0.87 -39.40
C LYS A 193 10.58 2.23 -39.52
N PRO A 194 10.39 3.21 -38.60
CA PRO A 194 11.16 4.46 -38.64
C PRO A 194 12.63 4.31 -38.19
N MET A 195 12.96 3.35 -37.33
CA MET A 195 14.35 3.10 -36.88
C MET A 195 15.18 2.43 -37.99
N ASP A 196 14.58 1.50 -38.73
CA ASP A 196 15.20 0.81 -39.86
C ASP A 196 15.27 1.72 -41.10
N ALA A 197 14.32 2.66 -41.25
CA ALA A 197 14.35 3.71 -42.28
C ALA A 197 15.36 4.83 -41.99
N ALA A 198 15.78 4.99 -40.73
CA ALA A 198 16.91 5.82 -40.36
C ALA A 198 18.21 5.08 -40.71
N SER A 199 18.63 5.18 -41.97
CA SER A 199 19.87 4.61 -42.48
C SER A 199 21.10 5.10 -41.70
N SER A 200 21.69 4.19 -40.92
CA SER A 200 23.12 3.87 -40.82
C SER A 200 24.14 4.99 -41.05
N SER A 201 24.10 6.05 -40.24
CA SER A 201 25.35 6.58 -39.69
C SER A 201 25.43 6.09 -38.26
N LEU A 202 26.45 5.28 -37.94
CA LEU A 202 26.81 5.06 -36.53
C LEU A 202 26.90 6.45 -35.90
N PRO A 203 26.22 6.71 -34.76
CA PRO A 203 26.46 7.95 -34.05
C PRO A 203 27.96 8.04 -33.82
N SER A 204 28.57 9.08 -34.40
CA SER A 204 29.93 9.46 -34.08
C SER A 204 29.88 9.90 -32.63
N PHE A 205 30.15 8.97 -31.72
CA PHE A 205 30.45 9.33 -30.36
C PHE A 205 31.82 9.98 -30.42
N ASP A 206 31.89 11.25 -30.04
CA ASP A 206 33.18 11.88 -29.79
C ASP A 206 33.98 10.95 -28.86
N CYS A 207 35.24 10.70 -29.21
CA CYS A 207 36.14 10.03 -28.29
C CYS A 207 36.10 10.81 -26.97
N PHE A 208 35.91 10.10 -25.86
CA PHE A 208 35.94 10.72 -24.55
C PHE A 208 37.32 11.37 -24.36
N ASP A 209 37.36 12.69 -24.43
CA ASP A 209 38.55 13.54 -24.24
C ASP A 209 38.66 14.04 -22.78
N GLY A 210 38.05 13.30 -21.85
CA GLY A 210 38.10 13.61 -20.43
C GLY A 210 39.23 12.87 -19.71
N ASP A 211 39.49 13.28 -18.47
CA ASP A 211 40.49 12.63 -17.63
C ASP A 211 40.15 11.14 -17.42
N CYS A 212 41.13 10.29 -17.71
CA CYS A 212 41.01 8.86 -17.45
C CYS A 212 40.99 8.62 -15.94
N MET A 213 39.94 7.96 -15.43
CA MET A 213 39.85 7.60 -14.02
C MET A 213 40.79 6.42 -13.73
N MET A 214 42.06 6.74 -13.46
CA MET A 214 43.12 5.75 -13.26
C MET A 214 43.09 5.09 -11.87
N MET A 215 42.41 5.71 -10.91
CA MET A 215 42.38 5.24 -9.52
C MET A 215 41.02 5.49 -8.89
N PHE A 216 40.58 4.55 -8.07
CA PHE A 216 39.40 4.71 -7.23
C PHE A 216 39.83 5.09 -5.82
N GLU A 217 39.23 6.13 -5.26
CA GLU A 217 39.39 6.45 -3.86
C GLU A 217 38.52 5.51 -3.00
N PRO A 218 39.03 5.03 -1.85
CA PRO A 218 38.25 4.22 -0.94
C PRO A 218 37.10 5.03 -0.35
N VAL A 219 35.91 4.45 -0.33
CA VAL A 219 34.71 5.09 0.23
C VAL A 219 34.85 5.21 1.75
N THR A 220 34.63 6.40 2.30
CA THR A 220 34.68 6.64 3.76
C THR A 220 33.37 6.22 4.45
N LYS A 221 33.40 6.08 5.79
CA LYS A 221 32.17 5.80 6.57
C LYS A 221 31.16 6.92 6.38
N GLU A 222 31.64 8.15 6.30
CA GLU A 222 30.87 9.38 6.15
C GLU A 222 30.15 9.39 4.79
N ASP A 223 30.82 8.98 3.72
CA ASP A 223 30.24 8.88 2.38
C ASP A 223 29.11 7.85 2.34
N VAL A 224 29.33 6.66 2.91
CA VAL A 224 28.29 5.62 3.02
C VAL A 224 27.11 6.14 3.83
N MET A 225 27.37 6.81 4.95
CA MET A 225 26.30 7.34 5.79
C MET A 225 25.50 8.44 5.08
N LYS A 226 26.16 9.31 4.32
CA LYS A 226 25.54 10.35 3.49
C LYS A 226 24.63 9.73 2.43
N ILE A 227 25.09 8.70 1.73
CA ILE A 227 24.30 7.98 0.72
C ILE A 227 23.07 7.33 1.35
N ILE A 228 23.22 6.64 2.49
CA ILE A 228 22.10 5.97 3.15
C ILE A 228 21.07 6.98 3.66
N LYS A 229 21.51 8.12 4.23
CA LYS A 229 20.61 9.18 4.72
C LYS A 229 19.91 9.93 3.58
N ALA A 230 20.57 10.11 2.43
CA ALA A 230 19.98 10.73 1.24
C ALA A 230 19.01 9.79 0.49
N SER A 231 19.09 8.48 0.75
CA SER A 231 18.24 7.50 0.07
C SER A 231 16.79 7.57 0.56
N PRO A 232 15.79 7.46 -0.33
CA PRO A 232 14.39 7.37 0.09
C PRO A 232 14.17 6.20 1.05
N PRO A 233 13.31 6.33 2.08
CA PRO A 233 13.01 5.26 3.04
C PRO A 233 12.09 4.19 2.44
N LYS A 234 12.48 3.65 1.28
CA LYS A 234 11.79 2.58 0.56
C LYS A 234 12.44 1.25 0.94
N SER A 235 11.65 0.19 1.00
CA SER A 235 12.12 -1.18 1.15
C SER A 235 11.49 -2.04 0.07
N CYS A 236 12.23 -3.02 -0.42
CA CYS A 236 11.76 -4.03 -1.36
C CYS A 236 11.79 -5.44 -0.73
N CYS A 237 11.31 -6.45 -1.44
CA CYS A 237 11.32 -7.83 -0.98
C CYS A 237 12.71 -8.47 -0.91
N LEU A 238 13.71 -7.85 -1.55
CA LEU A 238 15.11 -8.29 -1.52
C LEU A 238 15.89 -7.70 -0.34
N ASP A 239 15.34 -6.69 0.34
CA ASP A 239 15.99 -6.12 1.51
C ASP A 239 16.01 -7.14 2.67
N PRO A 240 17.18 -7.43 3.26
CA PRO A 240 17.27 -8.40 4.36
C PRO A 240 16.56 -7.92 5.63
N ILE A 241 16.52 -6.59 5.84
CA ILE A 241 15.77 -5.94 6.91
C ILE A 241 15.09 -4.66 6.41
N PRO A 242 13.92 -4.29 6.96
CA PRO A 242 13.24 -3.05 6.64
C PRO A 242 14.10 -1.80 6.85
N THR A 243 13.99 -0.83 5.94
CA THR A 243 14.75 0.44 5.96
C THR A 243 14.57 1.25 7.25
N PRO A 244 13.38 1.33 7.87
CA PRO A 244 13.24 2.02 9.17
C PRO A 244 14.10 1.42 10.29
N LEU A 245 14.32 0.09 10.28
CA LEU A 245 15.19 -0.56 11.26
C LEU A 245 16.67 -0.26 10.96
N LYS A 246 17.06 -0.28 9.67
CA LYS A 246 18.41 0.13 9.24
C LYS A 246 18.74 1.55 9.73
N LEU A 247 17.84 2.50 9.49
CA LEU A 247 18.01 3.90 9.89
C LEU A 247 18.03 4.09 11.41
N TYR A 248 17.25 3.31 12.17
CA TYR A 248 17.26 3.36 13.63
C TYR A 248 18.66 3.07 14.20
N TYR A 249 19.34 2.03 13.73
CA TYR A 249 20.69 1.68 14.20
C TYR A 249 21.76 2.67 13.72
N LEU A 250 21.65 3.17 12.49
CA LEU A 250 22.57 4.20 11.98
C LEU A 250 22.46 5.52 12.75
N SER A 251 21.30 5.85 13.32
CA SER A 251 21.10 7.07 14.11
C SER A 251 21.70 6.99 15.52
N LYS A 252 22.07 5.80 15.98
CA LYS A 252 22.63 5.54 17.32
C LYS A 252 24.16 5.42 17.37
N GLU A 253 24.83 5.41 16.22
CA GLU A 253 26.30 5.45 16.12
C GLU A 253 26.87 6.88 16.05
N ILE A 254 26.07 7.88 16.45
CA ILE A 254 26.47 9.28 16.68
C ILE A 254 26.44 9.49 18.19
#